data_AF-A0A6N7PFC0-F1
#
_entry.id   AF-A0A6N7PFC0-F1
#
_cell.length_a   1.000
_cell.length_b   1.000
_cell.length_c   1.000
_cell.angle_alpha   90.00
_cell.angle_beta   90.00
_cell.angle_gamma   90.00
#
_symmetry.space_group_name_H-M   'P 1'
#
loop_
_entity.id
_entity.type
_entity.pdbx_description
1 polymer ?
#
loop_
_entity_poly.entity_id
_entity_poly.type
_entity_poly.pdbx_seq_one_letter_code
_entity_poly.pdbx_strand_id
1 'polypeptide(L)'
;MHARPRFLSGRVVFFRRSTETMGQSGDTIESLRAELAAAEERARLAEERAAVLEDLIALVPGVVVEYEQEPSGGFRPTFIGGVGLHELLGYSTEEGLSQPHFFTTKIHPDDQAKAHAEAMQFLENGESHLSPHRMQRKDGGYTWVDTHFLYVPGEDARPAKLHGVVFDVSRRMRAEHNAQEALLKERALRQRLDGFVANVPGIAWESFFVEDPSRQRVGFVSEKIEALSGYTPEEWRRPNFWLELVHPEDRAQAERDSQRLMAEGAASASYRWITKDGRTVWVSNRMTLIRDEAGQPIGARGVTMDITDLKRAEAERADAELREKLLAAQQESLLALSTPLVPIDDEILAMTLVGGLDERRADRVLSTLLEGVTRTAARTVILDVTGVPEVEAQTGELLVRAAKAVSLLGAEVVLTGIRPEVARTLVELGAELGSIVTKGTLKAGIAHAMRARSLTRGPSPRRGEGKKSRG
;
A
#
# COMPACT_ATOMS: atom_id res chain seq x y z
N MET A 1 -30.74 56.62 62.86
CA MET A 1 -29.46 57.32 62.55
C MET A 1 -29.57 57.84 61.11
N HIS A 2 -30.16 59.02 60.84
CA HIS A 2 -29.59 60.37 60.99
C HIS A 2 -28.21 60.56 60.35
N ALA A 3 -28.19 61.11 59.13
CA ALA A 3 -27.34 62.25 58.74
C ALA A 3 -27.76 62.79 57.35
N ARG A 4 -28.42 63.95 57.34
CA ARG A 4 -28.56 64.84 56.17
C ARG A 4 -27.36 65.80 56.13
N PRO A 5 -26.87 66.24 54.96
CA PRO A 5 -26.04 67.42 54.87
C PRO A 5 -26.88 68.70 54.81
N ARG A 6 -26.34 69.74 55.45
CA ARG A 6 -26.90 71.06 55.70
C ARG A 6 -26.78 71.95 54.46
N PHE A 7 -27.86 72.65 54.10
CA PHE A 7 -27.77 73.88 53.31
C PHE A 7 -27.53 75.07 54.25
N LEU A 8 -26.44 75.80 54.00
CA LEU A 8 -26.06 77.03 54.68
C LEU A 8 -26.81 78.22 54.08
N SER A 9 -27.27 79.09 54.98
CA SER A 9 -28.03 80.30 54.73
C SER A 9 -27.21 81.40 54.06
N GLY A 10 -27.68 81.85 52.89
CA GLY A 10 -27.27 83.11 52.26
C GLY A 10 -28.44 84.09 52.27
N ARG A 11 -28.34 85.12 53.11
CA ARG A 11 -29.28 86.24 53.25
C ARG A 11 -29.50 86.96 51.91
N VAL A 12 -30.75 87.00 51.45
CA VAL A 12 -31.21 87.95 50.42
C VAL A 12 -31.42 89.31 51.10
N VAL A 13 -30.63 90.31 50.70
CA VAL A 13 -30.80 91.70 51.12
C VAL A 13 -31.92 92.31 50.27
N PHE A 14 -33.05 92.63 50.88
CA PHE A 14 -34.11 93.43 50.27
C PHE A 14 -33.63 94.89 50.14
N PHE A 15 -33.45 95.37 48.92
CA PHE A 15 -33.45 96.81 48.64
C PHE A 15 -34.81 97.19 48.03
N ARG A 16 -35.57 97.96 48.81
CA ARG A 16 -36.87 98.51 48.46
C ARG A 16 -36.65 99.71 47.54
N ARG A 17 -37.14 99.70 46.29
CA ARG A 17 -37.44 100.93 45.54
C ARG A 17 -38.54 100.74 44.50
N SER A 18 -39.51 101.63 44.62
CA SER A 18 -40.50 102.13 43.66
C SER A 18 -41.38 101.17 42.86
N THR A 19 -42.67 101.30 43.17
CA THR A 19 -43.83 101.00 42.34
C THR A 19 -43.83 101.83 41.06
N GLU A 20 -43.67 101.20 39.89
CA GLU A 20 -44.17 101.67 38.58
C GLU A 20 -43.81 100.67 37.47
N THR A 21 -44.71 99.72 37.16
CA THR A 21 -44.98 99.13 35.81
C THR A 21 -45.87 97.89 35.97
N MET A 22 -47.17 98.00 35.70
CA MET A 22 -48.15 96.91 35.81
C MET A 22 -48.87 96.60 34.48
N GLY A 23 -48.19 96.83 33.35
CA GLY A 23 -48.77 96.61 32.00
C GLY A 23 -47.95 95.76 31.03
N GLN A 24 -46.72 95.36 31.37
CA GLN A 24 -45.87 94.52 30.51
C GLN A 24 -45.61 93.11 31.07
N SER A 25 -46.05 92.83 32.30
CA SER A 25 -45.68 91.61 33.05
C SER A 25 -46.58 90.40 32.77
N GLY A 26 -47.75 90.58 32.17
CA GLY A 26 -48.68 89.49 31.83
C GLY A 26 -48.17 88.62 30.68
N ASP A 27 -47.80 89.25 29.57
CA ASP A 27 -47.23 88.58 28.39
C ASP A 27 -45.89 87.88 28.69
N THR A 28 -45.08 88.44 29.60
CA THR A 28 -43.81 87.82 30.02
C THR A 28 -44.02 86.55 30.85
N ILE A 29 -45.07 86.50 31.69
CA ILE A 29 -45.38 85.33 32.52
C ILE A 29 -45.95 84.20 31.67
N GLU A 30 -46.78 84.50 30.66
CA GLU A 30 -47.26 83.47 29.73
C GLU A 30 -46.14 82.93 28.82
N SER A 31 -45.23 83.79 28.35
CA SER A 31 -44.04 83.39 27.60
C SER A 31 -43.13 82.46 28.41
N LEU A 32 -42.85 82.80 29.68
CA LEU A 32 -42.02 81.97 30.57
C LEU A 32 -42.68 80.63 30.91
N ARG A 33 -44.02 80.58 31.02
CA ARG A 33 -44.76 79.32 31.21
C ARG A 33 -44.70 78.42 29.98
N ALA A 34 -44.80 79.00 28.78
CA ALA A 34 -44.65 78.25 27.53
C ALA A 34 -43.22 77.70 27.35
N GLU A 35 -42.19 78.49 27.68
CA GLU A 35 -40.79 78.04 27.65
C GLU A 35 -40.50 76.92 28.67
N LEU A 36 -41.06 77.02 29.88
CA LEU A 36 -40.93 75.98 30.90
C LEU A 36 -41.62 74.67 30.46
N ALA A 37 -42.84 74.74 29.94
CA ALA A 37 -43.54 73.57 29.42
C ALA A 37 -42.78 72.91 28.25
N ALA A 38 -42.20 73.71 27.35
CA ALA A 38 -41.35 73.20 26.27
C ALA A 38 -40.01 72.63 26.75
N ALA A 39 -39.47 73.11 27.88
CA ALA A 39 -38.28 72.55 28.50
C ALA A 39 -38.57 71.21 29.21
N GLU A 40 -39.69 71.13 29.93
CA GLU A 40 -40.17 69.91 30.58
C GLU A 40 -40.46 68.81 29.55
N GLU A 41 -41.11 69.16 28.44
CA GLU A 41 -41.38 68.21 27.36
C GLU A 41 -40.10 67.70 26.68
N ARG A 42 -39.11 68.58 26.47
CA ARG A 42 -37.78 68.18 25.95
C ARG A 42 -37.05 67.26 26.92
N ALA A 43 -37.13 67.52 28.23
CA ALA A 43 -36.52 66.67 29.25
C ALA A 43 -37.17 65.28 29.28
N ARG A 44 -38.51 65.21 29.20
CA ARG A 44 -39.25 63.94 29.12
C ARG A 44 -38.86 63.13 27.89
N LEU A 45 -38.86 63.74 26.70
CA LEU A 45 -38.45 63.07 25.46
C LEU A 45 -36.99 62.61 25.49
N ALA A 46 -36.10 63.36 26.15
CA ALA A 46 -34.70 62.96 26.33
C ALA A 46 -34.58 61.74 27.26
N GLU A 47 -35.36 61.68 28.33
CA GLU A 47 -35.41 60.54 29.26
C GLU A 47 -35.96 59.29 28.57
N GLU A 48 -37.05 59.42 27.80
CA GLU A 48 -37.62 58.33 27.00
C GLU A 48 -36.60 57.80 25.96
N ARG A 49 -35.88 58.69 25.27
CA ARG A 49 -34.83 58.30 24.31
C ARG A 49 -33.64 57.63 24.97
N ALA A 50 -33.23 58.09 26.16
CA ALA A 50 -32.14 57.48 26.91
C ALA A 50 -32.50 56.05 27.36
N ALA A 51 -33.74 55.83 27.81
CA ALA A 51 -34.23 54.50 28.17
C ALA A 51 -34.19 53.54 26.98
N VAL A 52 -34.65 53.98 25.79
CA VAL A 52 -34.58 53.16 24.56
C VAL A 52 -33.14 52.82 24.18
N LEU A 53 -32.20 53.78 24.34
CA LEU A 53 -30.80 53.54 24.00
C LEU A 53 -30.15 52.51 24.93
N GLU A 54 -30.45 52.55 26.23
CA GLU A 54 -29.99 51.54 27.20
C GLU A 54 -30.51 50.15 26.85
N ASP A 55 -31.80 50.03 26.50
CA ASP A 55 -32.39 48.76 26.06
C ASP A 55 -31.71 48.23 24.78
N LEU A 56 -31.40 49.10 23.82
CA LEU A 56 -30.71 48.73 22.59
C LEU A 56 -29.26 48.30 22.85
N ILE A 57 -28.54 49.02 23.72
CA ILE A 57 -27.17 48.69 24.11
C ILE A 57 -27.14 47.32 24.79
N ALA A 58 -28.11 47.01 25.64
CA ALA A 58 -28.23 45.71 26.30
C ALA A 58 -28.46 44.54 25.32
N LEU A 59 -28.99 44.80 24.12
CA LEU A 59 -29.17 43.80 23.06
C LEU A 59 -27.90 43.54 22.22
N VAL A 60 -26.89 44.42 22.29
CA VAL A 60 -25.63 44.24 21.55
C VAL A 60 -24.83 43.12 22.20
N PRO A 61 -24.51 42.01 21.49
CA PRO A 61 -23.77 40.88 22.04
C PRO A 61 -22.26 41.16 22.10
N GLY A 62 -21.88 42.30 22.69
CA GLY A 62 -20.51 42.80 22.79
C GLY A 62 -20.43 43.98 23.77
N VAL A 63 -19.21 44.45 24.02
CA VAL A 63 -18.96 45.63 24.84
C VAL A 63 -19.08 46.88 23.96
N VAL A 64 -19.99 47.77 24.31
CA VAL A 64 -20.12 49.09 23.68
C VAL A 64 -19.28 50.09 24.46
N VAL A 65 -18.47 50.89 23.76
CA VAL A 65 -17.59 51.88 24.37
C VAL A 65 -17.79 53.23 23.70
N GLU A 66 -17.78 54.30 24.48
CA GLU A 66 -17.69 55.67 23.97
C GLU A 66 -16.38 56.27 24.46
N TYR A 67 -15.69 56.95 23.56
CA TYR A 67 -14.58 57.82 23.90
C TYR A 67 -14.87 59.26 23.51
N GLU A 68 -14.36 60.19 24.30
CA GLU A 68 -14.38 61.61 24.00
C GLU A 68 -12.96 62.09 23.69
N GLN A 69 -12.83 62.94 22.66
CA GLN A 69 -11.54 63.52 22.28
C GLN A 69 -11.10 64.58 23.30
N GLU A 70 -9.90 64.40 23.84
CA GLU A 70 -9.26 65.37 24.72
C GLU A 70 -8.61 66.51 23.93
N PRO A 71 -8.41 67.70 24.53
CA PRO A 71 -7.69 68.80 23.88
C PRO A 71 -6.25 68.46 23.48
N SER A 72 -5.66 67.44 24.10
CA SER A 72 -4.33 66.88 23.78
C SER A 72 -4.33 66.07 22.47
N GLY A 73 -5.50 65.80 21.89
CA GLY A 73 -5.69 64.94 20.71
C GLY A 73 -5.93 63.46 21.03
N GLY A 74 -5.80 63.04 22.29
CA GLY A 74 -6.09 61.68 22.74
C GLY A 74 -7.60 61.40 22.87
N PHE A 75 -7.96 60.15 23.11
CA PHE A 75 -9.34 59.74 23.38
C PHE A 75 -9.42 59.10 24.77
N ARG A 76 -10.36 59.56 25.60
CA ARG A 76 -10.62 59.00 26.93
C ARG A 76 -11.97 58.29 26.96
N PRO A 77 -12.10 57.10 27.57
CA PRO A 77 -13.38 56.42 27.63
C PRO A 77 -14.35 57.19 28.54
N THR A 78 -15.56 57.46 28.05
CA THR A 78 -16.63 58.16 28.78
C THR A 78 -17.80 57.24 29.12
N PHE A 79 -17.96 56.15 28.37
CA PHE A 79 -19.01 55.16 28.59
C PHE A 79 -18.53 53.75 28.24
N ILE A 80 -18.98 52.76 29.00
CA ILE A 80 -18.80 51.34 28.72
C ILE A 80 -20.11 50.63 29.08
N GLY A 81 -20.76 50.01 28.09
CA GLY A 81 -22.04 49.31 28.23
C GLY A 81 -22.09 48.03 27.38
N GLY A 82 -23.28 47.48 27.19
CA GLY A 82 -23.50 46.23 26.46
C GLY A 82 -23.31 44.99 27.35
N VAL A 83 -22.95 43.86 26.75
CA VAL A 83 -22.49 42.69 27.52
C VAL A 83 -21.33 43.16 28.38
N GLY A 84 -21.51 43.11 29.70
CA GLY A 84 -20.63 43.82 30.62
C GLY A 84 -19.17 43.49 30.37
N LEU A 85 -18.30 44.50 30.40
CA LEU A 85 -16.83 44.35 30.32
C LEU A 85 -16.31 43.22 31.23
N HIS A 86 -17.03 42.95 32.32
CA HIS A 86 -16.79 41.85 33.25
C HIS A 86 -16.96 40.46 32.62
N GLU A 87 -17.98 40.23 31.79
CA GLU A 87 -18.18 38.94 31.14
C GLU A 87 -17.12 38.67 30.07
N LEU A 88 -16.78 39.69 29.27
CA LEU A 88 -15.80 39.56 28.19
C LEU A 88 -14.36 39.44 28.73
N LEU A 89 -13.94 40.38 29.59
CA LEU A 89 -12.54 40.52 30.03
C LEU A 89 -12.34 40.35 31.54
N GLY A 90 -13.38 40.23 32.35
CA GLY A 90 -13.28 40.09 33.81
C GLY A 90 -13.13 41.40 34.58
N TYR A 91 -13.03 42.54 33.90
CA TYR A 91 -12.86 43.86 34.53
C TYR A 91 -14.19 44.56 34.79
N SER A 92 -14.27 45.36 35.85
CA SER A 92 -15.45 46.21 36.07
C SER A 92 -15.45 47.41 35.12
N THR A 93 -16.64 47.97 34.85
CA THR A 93 -16.78 49.21 34.09
C THR A 93 -15.99 50.36 34.72
N GLU A 94 -15.96 50.44 36.05
CA GLU A 94 -15.18 51.45 36.78
C GLU A 94 -13.66 51.30 36.52
N GLU A 95 -13.14 50.07 36.52
CA GLU A 95 -11.74 49.80 36.17
C GLU A 95 -11.43 50.24 34.73
N GLY A 96 -12.36 49.99 33.79
CA GLY A 96 -12.24 50.40 32.39
C GLY A 96 -12.25 51.91 32.17
N LEU A 97 -13.11 52.63 32.89
CA LEU A 97 -13.22 54.10 32.80
C LEU A 97 -12.09 54.83 33.53
N SER A 98 -11.50 54.21 34.56
CA SER A 98 -10.43 54.83 35.36
C SER A 98 -9.10 55.01 34.60
N GLN A 99 -8.93 54.33 33.46
CA GLN A 99 -7.68 54.30 32.69
C GLN A 99 -7.89 54.87 31.27
N PRO A 100 -7.25 56.00 30.91
CA PRO A 100 -7.43 56.64 29.60
C PRO A 100 -7.15 55.73 28.40
N HIS A 101 -6.26 54.74 28.58
CA HIS A 101 -5.82 53.82 27.53
C HIS A 101 -6.14 52.35 27.88
N PHE A 102 -7.22 52.12 28.64
CA PHE A 102 -7.58 50.78 29.12
C PHE A 102 -7.56 49.74 27.99
N PHE A 103 -8.41 49.91 26.97
CA PHE A 103 -8.57 48.91 25.91
C PHE A 103 -7.28 48.69 25.10
N THR A 104 -6.56 49.76 24.76
CA THR A 104 -5.31 49.67 23.98
C THR A 104 -4.20 48.98 24.76
N THR A 105 -4.11 49.15 26.08
CA THR A 105 -3.12 48.46 26.93
C THR A 105 -3.42 46.98 27.15
N LYS A 106 -4.66 46.53 26.89
CA LYS A 106 -5.06 45.12 26.98
C LYS A 106 -4.86 44.35 25.69
N ILE A 107 -4.52 45.00 24.57
CA ILE A 107 -4.22 44.29 23.32
C ILE A 107 -2.90 43.51 23.49
N HIS A 108 -2.89 42.25 23.06
CA HIS A 108 -1.70 41.39 23.08
C HIS A 108 -0.53 42.07 22.36
N PRO A 109 0.71 42.04 22.91
CA PRO A 109 1.86 42.74 22.34
C PRO A 109 2.06 42.54 20.82
N ASP A 110 1.96 41.30 20.33
CA ASP A 110 2.09 40.98 18.89
C ASP A 110 1.01 41.65 18.01
N ASP A 111 -0.17 41.94 18.56
CA ASP A 111 -1.31 42.46 17.81
C ASP A 111 -1.37 44.01 17.87
N GLN A 112 -0.63 44.65 18.78
CA GLN A 112 -0.69 46.10 19.06
C GLN A 112 -0.34 46.96 17.84
N ALA A 113 0.74 46.63 17.13
CA ALA A 113 1.19 47.41 15.99
C ALA A 113 0.15 47.41 14.86
N LYS A 114 -0.44 46.24 14.58
CA LYS A 114 -1.51 46.08 13.59
C LYS A 114 -2.78 46.78 14.03
N ALA A 115 -3.23 46.54 15.26
CA ALA A 115 -4.44 47.14 15.80
C ALA A 115 -4.36 48.68 15.84
N HIS A 116 -3.19 49.25 16.13
CA HIS A 116 -2.98 50.70 16.07
C HIS A 116 -3.12 51.24 14.64
N ALA A 117 -2.48 50.59 13.67
CA ALA A 117 -2.58 50.98 12.27
C ALA A 117 -4.01 50.89 11.73
N GLU A 118 -4.74 49.82 12.06
CA GLU A 118 -6.14 49.64 11.70
C GLU A 118 -7.05 50.66 12.41
N ALA A 119 -6.81 50.94 13.68
CA ALA A 119 -7.59 51.93 14.43
C ALA A 119 -7.48 53.33 13.78
N MET A 120 -6.29 53.77 13.38
CA MET A 120 -6.08 55.11 12.81
C MET A 120 -6.82 55.35 11.48
N GLN A 121 -7.36 54.30 10.83
CA GLN A 121 -8.15 54.43 9.60
C GLN A 121 -9.44 55.25 9.78
N PHE A 122 -9.98 55.36 11.01
CA PHE A 122 -11.18 56.19 11.23
C PHE A 122 -10.92 57.67 10.96
N LEU A 123 -9.67 58.13 11.04
CA LEU A 123 -9.33 59.53 10.76
C LEU A 123 -9.51 59.87 9.28
N GLU A 124 -9.39 58.88 8.40
CA GLU A 124 -9.58 59.02 6.96
C GLU A 124 -11.01 58.70 6.54
N ASN A 125 -11.59 57.64 7.10
CA ASN A 125 -12.84 57.05 6.61
C ASN A 125 -14.06 57.34 7.49
N GLY A 126 -13.86 57.93 8.68
CA GLY A 126 -14.91 58.09 9.68
C GLY A 126 -15.25 56.79 10.43
N GLU A 127 -14.74 55.65 10.01
CA GLU A 127 -14.91 54.34 10.66
C GLU A 127 -13.61 53.52 10.60
N SER A 128 -13.43 52.59 11.54
CA SER A 128 -12.35 51.61 11.48
C SER A 128 -12.77 50.25 11.99
N HIS A 129 -12.16 49.22 11.43
CA HIS A 129 -12.34 47.83 11.81
C HIS A 129 -10.99 47.25 12.19
N LEU A 130 -10.85 46.86 13.46
CA LEU A 130 -9.70 46.10 13.91
C LEU A 130 -10.03 44.63 13.65
N SER A 131 -9.19 43.99 12.83
CA SER A 131 -9.24 42.56 12.60
C SER A 131 -9.30 41.79 13.94
N PRO A 132 -9.83 40.55 13.96
CA PRO A 132 -9.78 39.72 15.15
C PRO A 132 -8.40 39.73 15.81
N HIS A 133 -8.34 40.17 17.07
CA HIS A 133 -7.11 40.35 17.84
C HIS A 133 -7.31 39.89 19.28
N ARG A 134 -6.20 39.67 19.99
CA ARG A 134 -6.23 39.15 21.35
C ARG A 134 -6.28 40.30 22.35
N MET A 135 -7.22 40.23 23.28
CA MET A 135 -7.29 41.10 24.46
C MET A 135 -7.05 40.31 25.75
N GLN A 136 -6.26 40.89 26.65
CA GLN A 136 -5.91 40.32 27.94
C GLN A 136 -7.09 40.41 28.91
N ARG A 137 -7.44 39.27 29.50
CA ARG A 137 -8.43 39.15 30.56
C ARG A 137 -7.79 39.41 31.92
N LYS A 138 -8.61 39.71 32.94
CA LYS A 138 -8.17 39.96 34.31
C LYS A 138 -7.43 38.78 34.96
N ASP A 139 -7.72 37.56 34.53
CA ASP A 139 -7.04 36.32 34.96
C ASP A 139 -5.66 36.11 34.31
N GLY A 140 -5.24 37.01 33.40
CA GLY A 140 -3.98 36.95 32.68
C GLY A 140 -4.04 36.18 31.35
N GLY A 141 -5.14 35.48 31.06
CA GLY A 141 -5.37 34.83 29.77
C GLY A 141 -5.73 35.83 28.66
N TYR A 142 -5.89 35.32 27.44
CA TYR A 142 -6.32 36.12 26.29
C TYR A 142 -7.63 35.61 25.71
N THR A 143 -8.48 36.53 25.25
CA THR A 143 -9.68 36.25 24.46
C THR A 143 -9.56 36.90 23.10
N TRP A 144 -10.14 36.30 22.06
CA TRP A 144 -10.19 36.89 20.73
C TRP A 144 -11.38 37.82 20.64
N VAL A 145 -11.13 39.06 20.26
CA VAL A 145 -12.16 40.06 20.03
C VAL A 145 -12.11 40.63 18.64
N ASP A 146 -13.23 41.17 18.19
CA ASP A 146 -13.40 41.83 16.91
C ASP A 146 -14.00 43.22 17.18
N THR A 147 -13.26 44.28 16.82
CA THR A 147 -13.57 45.63 17.30
C THR A 147 -13.84 46.59 16.14
N HIS A 148 -14.99 47.27 16.21
CA HIS A 148 -15.40 48.25 15.22
C HIS A 148 -15.50 49.61 15.90
N PHE A 149 -15.03 50.66 15.24
CA PHE A 149 -15.13 52.05 15.69
C PHE A 149 -15.81 52.92 14.65
N LEU A 150 -16.63 53.86 15.13
CA LEU A 150 -17.26 54.92 14.37
C LEU A 150 -16.84 56.26 14.98
N TYR A 151 -16.24 57.12 14.17
CA TYR A 151 -15.87 58.47 14.55
C TYR A 151 -17.04 59.42 14.31
N VAL A 152 -17.40 60.18 15.34
CA VAL A 152 -18.44 61.20 15.32
C VAL A 152 -17.76 62.56 15.47
N PRO A 153 -17.65 63.35 14.38
CA PRO A 153 -17.07 64.69 14.46
C PRO A 153 -17.78 65.56 15.49
N GLY A 154 -17.04 66.41 16.19
CA GLY A 154 -17.62 67.41 17.07
C GLY A 154 -18.28 68.54 16.28
N GLU A 155 -19.37 69.09 16.82
CA GLU A 155 -20.00 70.33 16.35
C GLU A 155 -19.85 71.43 17.43
N ASP A 156 -19.54 72.66 17.03
CA ASP A 156 -19.27 73.82 17.91
C ASP A 156 -18.18 73.56 18.99
N ALA A 157 -18.47 73.90 20.25
CA ALA A 157 -17.60 73.71 21.42
C ALA A 157 -17.65 72.28 21.99
N ARG A 158 -18.22 71.31 21.26
CA ARG A 158 -18.29 69.91 21.71
C ARG A 158 -17.11 69.10 21.15
N PRO A 159 -16.42 68.32 21.99
CA PRO A 159 -15.37 67.42 21.52
C PRO A 159 -15.94 66.34 20.60
N ALA A 160 -15.12 65.86 19.67
CA ALA A 160 -15.46 64.71 18.85
C ALA A 160 -15.55 63.43 19.70
N LYS A 161 -16.32 62.45 19.23
CA LYS A 161 -16.50 61.17 19.91
C LYS A 161 -16.06 60.00 19.04
N LEU A 162 -15.69 58.91 19.69
CA LEU A 162 -15.43 57.63 19.04
C LEU A 162 -16.33 56.57 19.70
N HIS A 163 -17.25 55.99 18.94
CA HIS A 163 -18.11 54.92 19.41
C HIS A 163 -17.51 53.60 18.97
N GLY A 164 -17.35 52.64 19.88
CA GLY A 164 -16.77 51.34 19.58
C GLY A 164 -17.66 50.19 20.03
N VAL A 165 -17.57 49.07 19.34
CA VAL A 165 -18.16 47.79 19.77
C VAL A 165 -17.10 46.71 19.70
N VAL A 166 -16.96 45.93 20.77
CA VAL A 166 -16.01 44.83 20.93
C VAL A 166 -16.79 43.52 21.07
N PHE A 167 -16.69 42.65 20.06
CA PHE A 167 -17.36 41.34 20.06
C PHE A 167 -16.42 40.22 20.49
N ASP A 168 -16.86 39.26 21.30
CA ASP A 168 -16.12 38.01 21.52
C ASP A 168 -16.23 37.13 20.27
N VAL A 169 -15.10 36.86 19.64
CA VAL A 169 -15.02 35.98 18.47
C VAL A 169 -14.23 34.70 18.77
N SER A 170 -13.93 34.40 20.03
CA SER A 170 -13.15 33.22 20.46
C SER A 170 -13.78 31.90 20.04
N ARG A 171 -15.11 31.80 20.06
CA ARG A 171 -15.81 30.58 19.57
C ARG A 171 -15.66 30.43 18.06
N ARG A 172 -15.81 31.53 17.32
CA ARG A 172 -15.64 31.58 15.86
C ARG A 172 -14.22 31.21 15.45
N MET A 173 -13.22 31.88 16.03
CA MET A 173 -11.80 31.64 15.75
C MET A 173 -11.38 30.19 16.03
N ARG A 174 -11.84 29.60 17.14
CA ARG A 174 -11.58 28.17 17.43
C ARG A 174 -12.21 27.23 16.41
N ALA A 175 -13.44 27.51 15.98
CA ALA A 175 -14.12 26.69 14.99
C ALA A 175 -13.42 26.76 13.62
N GLU A 176 -13.04 27.96 13.17
CA GLU A 176 -12.31 28.18 11.92
C GLU A 176 -10.94 27.50 11.94
N HIS A 177 -10.18 27.66 13.02
CA HIS A 177 -8.88 27.00 13.18
C HIS A 177 -9.01 25.48 13.16
N ASN A 178 -9.96 24.91 13.90
CA ASN A 178 -10.19 23.47 13.91
C ASN A 178 -10.62 22.93 12.54
N ALA A 179 -11.46 23.67 11.81
CA ALA A 179 -11.87 23.30 10.45
C ALA A 179 -10.68 23.35 9.47
N GLN A 180 -9.85 24.38 9.56
CA GLN A 180 -8.65 24.52 8.74
C GLN A 180 -7.65 23.40 9.03
N GLU A 181 -7.43 23.07 10.31
CA GLU A 181 -6.59 21.93 10.70
C GLU A 181 -7.16 20.60 10.18
N ALA A 182 -8.48 20.39 10.28
CA ALA A 182 -9.12 19.18 9.79
C ALA A 182 -8.96 19.04 8.27
N LEU A 183 -9.13 20.13 7.52
CA LEU A 183 -8.92 20.15 6.07
C LEU A 183 -7.46 19.86 5.70
N LEU A 184 -6.50 20.44 6.42
CA LEU A 184 -5.07 20.16 6.21
C LEU A 184 -4.74 18.69 6.52
N LYS A 185 -5.29 18.14 7.61
CA LYS A 185 -5.13 16.72 7.97
C LYS A 185 -5.76 15.80 6.94
N GLU A 186 -6.96 16.10 6.45
CA GLU A 186 -7.63 15.34 5.38
C GLU A 186 -6.80 15.37 4.09
N ARG A 187 -6.32 16.56 3.68
CA ARG A 187 -5.48 16.71 2.49
C ARG A 187 -4.17 15.94 2.62
N ALA A 188 -3.51 16.01 3.78
CA ALA A 188 -2.27 15.28 4.05
C ALA A 188 -2.51 13.75 4.08
N LEU A 189 -3.61 13.29 4.68
CA LEU A 189 -3.98 11.88 4.68
C LEU A 189 -4.23 11.39 3.25
N ARG A 190 -4.98 12.15 2.45
CA ARG A 190 -5.27 11.82 1.05
C ARG A 190 -3.99 11.72 0.21
N GLN A 191 -3.10 12.71 0.31
CA GLN A 191 -1.81 12.67 -0.37
C GLN A 191 -0.96 11.47 0.05
N ARG A 192 -0.97 11.11 1.34
CA ARG A 192 -0.26 9.94 1.83
C ARG A 192 -0.86 8.63 1.29
N LEU A 193 -2.19 8.53 1.23
CA LEU A 193 -2.88 7.38 0.63
C LEU A 193 -2.56 7.24 -0.85
N ASP A 194 -2.63 8.33 -1.61
CA ASP A 194 -2.26 8.37 -3.03
C ASP A 194 -0.80 7.92 -3.23
N GLY A 195 0.11 8.41 -2.39
CA GLY A 195 1.51 7.99 -2.37
C GLY A 195 1.70 6.50 -2.08
N PHE A 196 0.94 5.91 -1.15
CA PHE A 196 1.00 4.47 -0.90
C PHE A 196 0.50 3.65 -2.09
N VAL A 197 -0.65 4.02 -2.64
CA VAL A 197 -1.24 3.33 -3.80
C VAL A 197 -0.30 3.37 -5.01
N ALA A 198 0.33 4.51 -5.27
CA ALA A 198 1.30 4.65 -6.37
C ALA A 198 2.50 3.69 -6.24
N ASN A 199 2.89 3.34 -5.02
CA ASN A 199 4.02 2.43 -4.75
C ASN A 199 3.65 0.95 -4.69
N VAL A 200 2.36 0.59 -4.75
CA VAL A 200 1.95 -0.82 -4.82
C VAL A 200 2.43 -1.42 -6.16
N PRO A 201 3.16 -2.56 -6.19
CA PRO A 201 3.72 -3.15 -7.42
C PRO A 201 2.67 -3.78 -8.37
N GLY A 202 1.40 -3.39 -8.26
CA GLY A 202 0.30 -3.86 -9.08
C GLY A 202 -0.85 -2.85 -9.11
N ILE A 203 -1.93 -3.22 -9.76
CA ILE A 203 -3.17 -2.44 -9.82
C ILE A 203 -3.91 -2.63 -8.51
N ALA A 204 -4.09 -1.55 -7.76
CA ALA A 204 -4.95 -1.54 -6.59
C ALA A 204 -6.37 -1.21 -7.03
N TRP A 205 -7.36 -1.98 -6.57
CA TRP A 205 -8.75 -1.78 -6.94
C TRP A 205 -9.69 -2.09 -5.77
N GLU A 206 -10.85 -1.46 -5.82
CA GLU A 206 -11.95 -1.67 -4.91
C GLU A 206 -13.27 -1.68 -5.68
N SER A 207 -14.12 -2.65 -5.39
CA SER A 207 -15.42 -2.83 -6.01
C SER A 207 -16.47 -3.12 -4.94
N PHE A 208 -17.67 -2.61 -5.15
CA PHE A 208 -18.81 -2.78 -4.25
C PHE A 208 -19.92 -3.54 -4.96
N PHE A 209 -20.57 -4.45 -4.25
CA PHE A 209 -21.75 -5.16 -4.74
C PHE A 209 -22.95 -4.20 -4.73
N VAL A 210 -23.70 -4.15 -5.82
CA VAL A 210 -24.89 -3.30 -5.97
C VAL A 210 -26.09 -4.18 -6.22
N GLU A 211 -27.03 -4.21 -5.26
CA GLU A 211 -28.25 -5.03 -5.23
C GLU A 211 -28.01 -6.55 -5.16
N ASP A 212 -27.13 -7.08 -6.01
CA ASP A 212 -26.75 -8.49 -6.13
C ASP A 212 -25.21 -8.61 -6.15
N PRO A 213 -24.60 -9.59 -5.46
CA PRO A 213 -23.18 -9.95 -5.62
C PRO A 213 -22.71 -10.11 -7.08
N SER A 214 -23.61 -10.42 -8.01
CA SER A 214 -23.34 -10.53 -9.45
C SER A 214 -23.14 -9.17 -10.14
N ARG A 215 -23.55 -8.05 -9.54
CA ARG A 215 -23.39 -6.70 -10.08
C ARG A 215 -22.40 -5.90 -9.24
N GLN A 216 -21.22 -5.70 -9.79
CA GLN A 216 -20.15 -4.94 -9.13
C GLN A 216 -20.06 -3.52 -9.69
N ARG A 217 -19.96 -2.53 -8.81
CA ARG A 217 -19.58 -1.16 -9.13
C ARG A 217 -18.16 -0.91 -8.63
N VAL A 218 -17.26 -0.55 -9.54
CA VAL A 218 -15.89 -0.17 -9.16
C VAL A 218 -15.92 1.13 -8.37
N GLY A 219 -15.44 1.09 -7.12
CA GLY A 219 -15.27 2.27 -6.28
C GLY A 219 -13.93 2.96 -6.52
N PHE A 220 -12.89 2.17 -6.79
CA PHE A 220 -11.53 2.65 -7.01
C PHE A 220 -10.75 1.71 -7.93
N VAL A 221 -9.89 2.26 -8.79
CA VAL A 221 -8.87 1.51 -9.53
C VAL A 221 -7.68 2.44 -9.77
N SER A 222 -6.46 1.97 -9.53
CA SER A 222 -5.26 2.79 -9.73
C SER A 222 -4.93 2.94 -11.22
N GLU A 223 -4.25 4.05 -11.56
CA GLU A 223 -3.89 4.40 -12.96
C GLU A 223 -3.02 3.34 -13.66
N LYS A 224 -2.36 2.47 -12.88
CA LYS A 224 -1.57 1.33 -13.41
C LYS A 224 -2.40 0.36 -14.25
N ILE A 225 -3.73 0.41 -14.16
CA ILE A 225 -4.62 -0.42 -14.97
C ILE A 225 -4.43 -0.17 -16.46
N GLU A 226 -4.20 1.08 -16.85
CA GLU A 226 -4.04 1.46 -18.25
C GLU A 226 -2.73 0.95 -18.81
N ALA A 227 -1.64 1.06 -18.04
CA ALA A 227 -0.33 0.55 -18.43
C ALA A 227 -0.32 -0.98 -18.66
N LEU A 228 -1.07 -1.74 -17.85
CA LEU A 228 -1.15 -3.20 -17.99
C LEU A 228 -2.15 -3.63 -19.05
N SER A 229 -3.39 -3.13 -18.97
CA SER A 229 -4.52 -3.65 -19.74
C SER A 229 -4.81 -2.87 -21.04
N GLY A 230 -4.32 -1.64 -21.15
CA GLY A 230 -4.64 -0.70 -22.22
C GLY A 230 -6.01 -0.01 -22.07
N TYR A 231 -6.76 -0.30 -21.01
CA TYR A 231 -8.05 0.34 -20.73
C TYR A 231 -7.90 1.45 -19.69
N THR A 232 -8.59 2.57 -19.89
CA THR A 232 -8.56 3.67 -18.94
C THR A 232 -9.31 3.28 -17.65
N PRO A 233 -9.02 3.95 -16.51
CA PRO A 233 -9.78 3.77 -15.28
C PRO A 233 -11.30 3.98 -15.46
N GLU A 234 -11.72 4.82 -16.40
CA GLU A 234 -13.13 5.10 -16.69
C GLU A 234 -13.79 3.96 -17.46
N GLU A 235 -13.11 3.39 -18.46
CA GLU A 235 -13.55 2.17 -19.15
C GLU A 235 -13.68 1.01 -18.14
N TRP A 236 -12.77 0.93 -17.17
CA TRP A 236 -12.76 -0.09 -16.13
C TRP A 236 -13.96 -0.02 -15.16
N ARG A 237 -14.62 1.14 -15.04
CA ARG A 237 -15.77 1.32 -14.12
C ARG A 237 -17.04 0.62 -14.56
N ARG A 238 -17.08 0.10 -15.80
CA ARG A 238 -18.21 -0.68 -16.30
C ARG A 238 -18.46 -1.90 -15.38
N PRO A 239 -19.73 -2.23 -15.08
CA PRO A 239 -20.03 -3.38 -14.25
C PRO A 239 -19.43 -4.66 -14.80
N ASN A 240 -18.79 -5.45 -13.93
CA ASN A 240 -18.19 -6.75 -14.26
C ASN A 240 -17.13 -6.74 -15.38
N PHE A 241 -16.55 -5.58 -15.70
CA PHE A 241 -15.62 -5.45 -16.81
C PHE A 241 -14.42 -6.40 -16.73
N TRP A 242 -13.91 -6.63 -15.51
CA TRP A 242 -12.76 -7.52 -15.29
C TRP A 242 -12.99 -8.95 -15.82
N LEU A 243 -14.22 -9.47 -15.82
CA LEU A 243 -14.55 -10.80 -16.35
C LEU A 243 -14.44 -10.87 -17.88
N GLU A 244 -14.64 -9.74 -18.57
CA GLU A 244 -14.50 -9.66 -20.02
C GLU A 244 -13.04 -9.85 -20.46
N LEU A 245 -12.09 -9.37 -19.66
CA LEU A 245 -10.66 -9.52 -19.91
C LEU A 245 -10.15 -10.93 -19.62
N VAL A 246 -10.80 -11.68 -18.72
CA VAL A 246 -10.37 -13.04 -18.40
C VAL A 246 -10.46 -13.92 -19.65
N HIS A 247 -9.34 -14.57 -19.97
CA HIS A 247 -9.24 -15.49 -21.09
C HIS A 247 -10.35 -16.56 -21.01
N PRO A 248 -11.05 -16.90 -22.11
CA PRO A 248 -12.22 -17.77 -22.07
C PRO A 248 -12.03 -19.11 -21.34
N GLU A 249 -10.85 -19.73 -21.49
CA GLU A 249 -10.47 -20.98 -20.82
C GLU A 249 -10.37 -20.86 -19.29
N ASP A 250 -10.05 -19.67 -18.79
CA ASP A 250 -9.79 -19.43 -17.36
C ASP A 250 -11.03 -18.95 -16.61
N ARG A 251 -12.12 -18.59 -17.31
CA ARG A 251 -13.34 -18.02 -16.71
C ARG A 251 -13.98 -18.94 -15.67
N ALA A 252 -14.08 -20.23 -15.98
CA ALA A 252 -14.65 -21.21 -15.05
C ALA A 252 -13.81 -21.35 -13.77
N GLN A 253 -12.49 -21.14 -13.84
CA GLN A 253 -11.62 -21.11 -12.67
C GLN A 253 -11.79 -19.80 -11.89
N ALA A 254 -11.84 -18.66 -12.58
CA ALA A 254 -12.06 -17.36 -11.96
C ALA A 254 -13.39 -17.28 -11.18
N GLU A 255 -14.45 -17.91 -11.69
CA GLU A 255 -15.73 -18.06 -10.97
C GLU A 255 -15.59 -18.88 -9.68
N ARG A 256 -14.86 -20.02 -9.73
CA ARG A 256 -14.57 -20.82 -8.53
C ARG A 256 -13.78 -20.04 -7.50
N ASP A 257 -12.82 -19.24 -7.93
CA ASP A 257 -12.02 -18.40 -7.04
C ASP A 257 -12.87 -17.27 -6.41
N SER A 258 -13.84 -16.73 -7.15
CA SER A 258 -14.82 -15.78 -6.62
C SER A 258 -15.74 -16.42 -5.56
N GLN A 259 -16.18 -17.67 -5.76
CA GLN A 259 -16.92 -18.40 -4.74
C GLN A 259 -16.08 -18.65 -3.48
N ARG A 260 -14.79 -18.96 -3.64
CA ARG A 260 -13.86 -19.11 -2.52
C ARG A 260 -13.70 -17.81 -1.74
N LEU A 261 -13.58 -16.67 -2.44
CA LEU A 261 -13.56 -15.36 -1.79
C LEU A 261 -14.79 -15.21 -0.89
N MET A 262 -16.00 -15.42 -1.43
CA MET A 262 -17.25 -15.32 -0.67
C MET A 262 -17.29 -16.21 0.58
N ALA A 263 -16.75 -17.43 0.49
CA ALA A 263 -16.74 -18.38 1.59
C ALA A 263 -15.66 -18.06 2.66
N GLU A 264 -14.45 -17.70 2.24
CA GLU A 264 -13.28 -17.62 3.13
C GLU A 264 -12.92 -16.20 3.57
N GLY A 265 -13.48 -15.16 2.94
CA GLY A 265 -13.14 -13.77 3.26
C GLY A 265 -11.95 -13.21 2.47
N ALA A 266 -11.09 -14.08 1.93
CA ALA A 266 -9.92 -13.73 1.13
C ALA A 266 -9.63 -14.81 0.08
N ALA A 267 -9.05 -14.42 -1.05
CA ALA A 267 -8.64 -15.34 -2.10
C ALA A 267 -7.41 -14.84 -2.85
N SER A 268 -6.68 -15.77 -3.45
CA SER A 268 -5.64 -15.50 -4.44
C SER A 268 -5.94 -16.33 -5.68
N ALA A 269 -5.89 -15.70 -6.85
CA ALA A 269 -6.20 -16.33 -8.12
C ALA A 269 -5.17 -15.89 -9.17
N SER A 270 -4.77 -16.81 -10.05
CA SER A 270 -3.89 -16.49 -11.17
C SER A 270 -4.52 -16.97 -12.46
N TYR A 271 -4.70 -16.07 -13.42
CA TYR A 271 -5.33 -16.34 -14.71
C TYR A 271 -4.82 -15.40 -15.79
N ARG A 272 -5.15 -15.71 -17.04
CA ARG A 272 -4.76 -14.90 -18.19
C ARG A 272 -5.77 -13.80 -18.46
N TRP A 273 -5.26 -12.60 -18.75
CA TRP A 273 -6.02 -11.47 -19.28
C TRP A 273 -5.71 -11.27 -20.76
N ILE A 274 -6.71 -10.85 -21.52
CA ILE A 274 -6.59 -10.35 -22.89
C ILE A 274 -6.69 -8.82 -22.81
N THR A 275 -5.59 -8.14 -23.12
CA THR A 275 -5.48 -6.67 -23.11
C THR A 275 -6.21 -6.04 -24.31
N LYS A 276 -6.40 -4.72 -24.29
CA LYS A 276 -7.08 -3.96 -25.37
C LYS A 276 -6.41 -4.12 -26.74
N ASP A 277 -5.09 -4.28 -26.75
CA ASP A 277 -4.28 -4.53 -27.96
C ASP A 277 -4.18 -6.02 -28.33
N GLY A 278 -4.88 -6.92 -27.62
CA GLY A 278 -4.98 -8.35 -27.91
C GLY A 278 -3.86 -9.21 -27.35
N ARG A 279 -2.93 -8.67 -26.54
CA ARG A 279 -1.91 -9.47 -25.87
C ARG A 279 -2.52 -10.31 -24.74
N THR A 280 -1.96 -11.50 -24.53
CA THR A 280 -2.27 -12.33 -23.37
C THR A 280 -1.23 -12.09 -22.29
N VAL A 281 -1.66 -11.62 -21.11
CA VAL A 281 -0.80 -11.39 -19.94
C VAL A 281 -1.27 -12.27 -18.79
N TRP A 282 -0.33 -12.80 -17.99
CA TRP A 282 -0.67 -13.51 -16.78
C TRP A 282 -0.82 -12.53 -15.62
N VAL A 283 -1.94 -12.59 -14.93
CA VAL A 283 -2.17 -11.78 -13.73
C VAL A 283 -2.34 -12.66 -12.50
N SER A 284 -1.84 -12.16 -11.37
CA SER A 284 -2.11 -12.69 -10.04
C SER A 284 -2.94 -11.67 -9.27
N ASN A 285 -4.13 -12.07 -8.85
CA ASN A 285 -5.07 -11.24 -8.14
C ASN A 285 -5.19 -11.72 -6.69
N ARG A 286 -4.83 -10.86 -5.74
CA ARG A 286 -5.02 -11.10 -4.30
C ARG A 286 -6.11 -10.18 -3.79
N MET A 287 -7.17 -10.75 -3.24
CA MET A 287 -8.40 -10.03 -2.91
C MET A 287 -8.93 -10.39 -1.53
N THR A 288 -9.56 -9.42 -0.88
CA THR A 288 -10.26 -9.55 0.41
C THR A 288 -11.65 -8.94 0.33
N LEU A 289 -12.59 -9.53 1.07
CA LEU A 289 -13.95 -9.01 1.17
C LEU A 289 -14.02 -7.76 2.03
N ILE A 290 -14.86 -6.85 1.60
CA ILE A 290 -15.29 -5.68 2.35
C ILE A 290 -16.63 -6.02 2.96
N ARG A 291 -16.74 -5.80 4.26
CA ARG A 291 -17.95 -6.06 5.04
C ARG A 291 -18.46 -4.75 5.64
N ASP A 292 -19.77 -4.62 5.76
CA ASP A 292 -20.38 -3.55 6.54
C ASP A 292 -20.28 -3.81 8.06
N GLU A 293 -20.84 -2.92 8.87
CA GLU A 293 -20.87 -3.03 10.33
C GLU A 293 -21.66 -4.26 10.83
N ALA A 294 -22.60 -4.77 10.04
CA ALA A 294 -23.36 -5.98 10.34
C ALA A 294 -22.64 -7.27 9.90
N GLY A 295 -21.43 -7.16 9.34
CA GLY A 295 -20.62 -8.26 8.84
C GLY A 295 -21.04 -8.78 7.46
N GLN A 296 -22.00 -8.13 6.81
CA GLN A 296 -22.49 -8.52 5.48
C GLN A 296 -21.48 -8.11 4.41
N PRO A 297 -21.23 -8.97 3.40
CA PRO A 297 -20.31 -8.66 2.32
C PRO A 297 -20.90 -7.57 1.42
N ILE A 298 -20.21 -6.44 1.30
CA ILE A 298 -20.62 -5.28 0.49
C ILE A 298 -19.69 -5.03 -0.70
N GLY A 299 -18.58 -5.76 -0.81
CA GLY A 299 -17.63 -5.58 -1.91
C GLY A 299 -16.36 -6.39 -1.75
N ALA A 300 -15.40 -6.15 -2.63
CA ALA A 300 -14.07 -6.72 -2.56
C ALA A 300 -13.02 -5.68 -2.95
N ARG A 301 -11.85 -5.76 -2.33
CA ARG A 301 -10.66 -4.99 -2.71
C ARG A 301 -9.48 -5.92 -2.92
N GLY A 302 -8.54 -5.48 -3.72
CA GLY A 302 -7.38 -6.31 -4.00
C GLY A 302 -6.27 -5.59 -4.75
N VAL A 303 -5.23 -6.37 -5.00
CA VAL A 303 -4.11 -6.00 -5.85
C VAL A 303 -3.97 -7.03 -6.95
N THR A 304 -3.95 -6.57 -8.20
CA THR A 304 -3.67 -7.39 -9.38
C THR A 304 -2.27 -7.09 -9.89
N MET A 305 -1.42 -8.10 -9.93
CA MET A 305 -0.03 -8.00 -10.39
C MET A 305 0.15 -8.70 -11.72
N ASP A 306 0.94 -8.12 -12.62
CA ASP A 306 1.45 -8.84 -13.79
C ASP A 306 2.52 -9.84 -13.34
N ILE A 307 2.30 -11.11 -13.64
CA ILE A 307 3.22 -12.22 -13.36
C ILE A 307 3.65 -12.91 -14.65
N THR A 308 3.53 -12.25 -15.81
CA THR A 308 3.88 -12.81 -17.13
C THR A 308 5.35 -13.22 -17.18
N ASP A 309 6.26 -12.37 -16.73
CA ASP A 309 7.69 -12.68 -16.75
C ASP A 309 8.04 -13.80 -15.76
N LEU A 310 7.36 -13.85 -14.61
CA LEU A 310 7.48 -14.97 -13.67
C LEU A 310 7.04 -16.28 -14.33
N LYS A 311 5.88 -16.28 -15.01
CA LYS A 311 5.35 -17.46 -15.71
C LYS A 311 6.23 -17.90 -16.89
N ARG A 312 6.83 -16.95 -17.62
CA ARG A 312 7.81 -17.26 -18.67
C ARG A 312 9.06 -17.92 -18.09
N ALA A 313 9.62 -17.35 -17.03
CA ALA A 313 10.80 -17.90 -16.38
C ALA A 313 10.53 -19.31 -15.79
N GLU A 314 9.35 -19.53 -15.21
CA GLU A 314 8.92 -20.87 -14.75
C GLU A 314 8.83 -21.86 -15.91
N ALA A 315 8.23 -21.46 -17.04
CA ALA A 315 8.10 -22.31 -18.22
C ALA A 315 9.47 -22.64 -18.85
N GLU A 316 10.35 -21.65 -18.98
CA GLU A 316 11.71 -21.84 -19.50
C GLU A 316 12.53 -22.81 -18.63
N ARG A 317 12.42 -22.70 -17.30
CA ARG A 317 13.06 -23.65 -16.37
C ARG A 317 12.51 -25.05 -16.52
N ALA A 318 11.18 -25.20 -16.57
CA ALA A 318 10.56 -26.51 -16.73
C ALA A 318 10.95 -27.18 -18.05
N ASP A 319 11.02 -26.41 -19.13
CA ASP A 319 11.44 -26.88 -20.46
C ASP A 319 12.95 -27.24 -20.48
N ALA A 320 13.80 -26.46 -19.80
CA ALA A 320 15.22 -26.79 -19.62
C ALA A 320 15.41 -28.09 -18.83
N GLU A 321 14.70 -28.27 -17.71
CA GLU A 321 14.75 -29.50 -16.91
C GLU A 321 14.26 -30.72 -17.71
N LEU A 322 13.20 -30.56 -18.51
CA LEU A 322 12.71 -31.63 -19.37
C LEU A 322 13.75 -32.01 -20.44
N ARG A 323 14.39 -31.02 -21.08
CA ARG A 323 15.47 -31.27 -22.04
C ARG A 323 16.66 -31.98 -21.40
N GLU A 324 17.07 -31.56 -20.20
CA GLU A 324 18.16 -32.21 -19.47
C GLU A 324 17.84 -33.67 -19.17
N LYS A 325 16.63 -33.97 -18.68
CA LYS A 325 16.16 -35.34 -18.44
C LYS A 325 16.15 -36.18 -19.72
N LEU A 326 15.70 -35.61 -20.84
CA LEU A 326 15.71 -36.29 -22.14
C LEU A 326 17.12 -36.58 -22.63
N LEU A 327 18.04 -35.63 -22.51
CA LEU A 327 19.45 -35.81 -22.87
C LEU A 327 20.12 -36.87 -22.01
N ALA A 328 19.88 -36.87 -20.69
CA ALA A 328 20.40 -37.89 -19.79
C ALA A 328 19.89 -39.29 -20.15
N ALA A 329 18.59 -39.43 -20.42
CA ALA A 329 17.99 -40.70 -20.84
C ALA A 329 18.54 -41.20 -22.21
N GLN A 330 18.78 -40.28 -23.14
CA GLN A 330 19.42 -40.61 -24.43
C GLN A 330 20.88 -41.05 -24.24
N GLN A 331 21.66 -40.36 -23.41
CA GLN A 331 23.05 -40.75 -23.13
C GLN A 331 23.13 -42.12 -22.46
N GLU A 332 22.25 -42.40 -21.50
CA GLU A 332 22.17 -43.71 -20.85
C GLU A 332 21.83 -44.82 -21.88
N SER A 333 20.86 -44.57 -22.76
CA SER A 333 20.48 -45.51 -23.82
C SER A 333 21.63 -45.75 -24.81
N LEU A 334 22.36 -44.71 -25.21
CA LEU A 334 23.54 -44.84 -26.08
C LEU A 334 24.67 -45.63 -25.41
N LEU A 335 24.91 -45.41 -24.11
CA LEU A 335 25.89 -46.17 -23.36
C LEU A 335 25.50 -47.64 -23.24
N ALA A 336 24.23 -47.94 -22.98
CA ALA A 336 23.72 -49.32 -22.92
C ALA A 336 23.88 -50.08 -24.25
N LEU A 337 23.71 -49.39 -25.39
CA LEU A 337 23.92 -49.98 -26.72
C LEU A 337 25.39 -50.25 -27.06
N SER A 338 26.33 -49.64 -26.35
CA SER A 338 27.77 -49.71 -26.67
C SER A 338 28.48 -50.94 -26.10
N THR A 339 27.88 -51.63 -25.12
CA THR A 339 28.42 -52.84 -24.46
C THR A 339 27.33 -53.90 -24.26
N PRO A 340 26.64 -54.33 -25.34
CA PRO A 340 25.51 -55.23 -25.21
C PRO A 340 25.97 -56.60 -24.74
N LEU A 341 25.36 -57.12 -23.67
CA LEU A 341 25.51 -58.50 -23.23
C LEU A 341 24.35 -59.33 -23.82
N VAL A 342 24.67 -60.13 -24.83
CA VAL A 342 23.71 -60.88 -25.63
C VAL A 342 23.77 -62.36 -25.24
N PRO A 343 22.65 -62.98 -24.80
CA PRO A 343 22.60 -64.44 -24.64
C PRO A 343 22.60 -65.11 -26.02
N ILE A 344 23.60 -65.95 -26.26
CA ILE A 344 23.69 -66.77 -27.48
C ILE A 344 22.91 -68.08 -27.29
N ASP A 345 22.91 -68.60 -26.06
CA ASP A 345 22.19 -69.81 -25.62
C ASP A 345 22.07 -69.76 -24.08
N ASP A 346 21.38 -70.74 -23.46
CA ASP A 346 21.12 -70.82 -22.01
C ASP A 346 22.40 -70.74 -21.15
N GLU A 347 23.53 -71.25 -21.65
CA GLU A 347 24.81 -71.31 -20.93
C GLU A 347 25.91 -70.43 -21.56
N ILE A 348 25.60 -69.66 -22.62
CA ILE A 348 26.59 -68.89 -23.38
C ILE A 348 26.15 -67.43 -23.51
N LEU A 349 26.99 -66.53 -23.01
CA LEU A 349 26.83 -65.09 -23.18
C LEU A 349 27.90 -64.54 -24.13
N ALA A 350 27.57 -63.51 -24.90
CA ALA A 350 28.52 -62.75 -25.70
C ALA A 350 28.40 -61.26 -25.36
N MET A 351 29.53 -60.61 -25.10
CA MET A 351 29.62 -59.19 -24.88
C MET A 351 30.52 -58.58 -25.94
N THR A 352 30.02 -57.64 -26.73
CA THR A 352 30.82 -56.93 -27.74
C THR A 352 31.22 -55.57 -27.21
N LEU A 353 32.51 -55.27 -27.19
CA LEU A 353 33.06 -53.97 -26.80
C LEU A 353 33.33 -53.14 -28.06
N VAL A 354 32.70 -51.97 -28.16
CA VAL A 354 32.80 -51.08 -29.33
C VAL A 354 33.30 -49.70 -28.92
N GLY A 355 34.36 -49.19 -29.54
CA GLY A 355 34.94 -47.87 -29.25
C GLY A 355 35.90 -47.85 -28.05
N GLY A 356 36.44 -46.66 -27.73
CA GLY A 356 37.39 -46.46 -26.62
C GLY A 356 36.78 -46.72 -25.25
N LEU A 357 37.61 -47.15 -24.29
CA LEU A 357 37.16 -47.64 -22.99
C LEU A 357 37.78 -46.82 -21.86
N ASP A 358 36.98 -45.92 -21.26
CA ASP A 358 37.36 -45.15 -20.08
C ASP A 358 37.11 -45.92 -18.77
N GLU A 359 37.59 -45.39 -17.65
CA GLU A 359 37.47 -46.00 -16.32
C GLU A 359 36.01 -46.27 -15.92
N ARG A 360 35.10 -45.29 -16.13
CA ARG A 360 33.67 -45.45 -15.80
C ARG A 360 33.00 -46.53 -16.65
N ARG A 361 33.43 -46.67 -17.90
CA ARG A 361 32.95 -47.67 -18.84
C ARG A 361 33.50 -49.05 -18.49
N ALA A 362 34.76 -49.13 -18.04
CA ALA A 362 35.37 -50.36 -17.59
C ALA A 362 34.60 -50.99 -16.42
N ASP A 363 34.25 -50.19 -15.42
CA ASP A 363 33.47 -50.64 -14.27
C ASP A 363 32.08 -51.13 -14.69
N ARG A 364 31.37 -50.38 -15.55
CA ARG A 364 30.06 -50.81 -16.06
C ARG A 364 30.12 -52.12 -16.84
N VAL A 365 31.13 -52.29 -17.69
CA VAL A 365 31.36 -53.53 -18.45
C VAL A 365 31.52 -54.71 -17.49
N LEU A 366 32.37 -54.54 -16.48
CA LEU A 366 32.63 -55.57 -15.48
C LEU A 366 31.37 -55.91 -14.69
N SER A 367 30.66 -54.93 -14.15
CA SER A 367 29.41 -55.14 -13.39
C SER A 367 28.34 -55.84 -14.24
N THR A 368 28.09 -55.35 -15.46
CA THR A 368 27.08 -55.93 -16.37
C THR A 368 27.43 -57.37 -16.71
N LEU A 369 28.71 -57.65 -16.96
CA LEU A 369 29.18 -58.98 -17.29
C LEU A 369 28.98 -59.95 -16.12
N LEU A 370 29.43 -59.57 -14.91
CA LEU A 370 29.33 -60.43 -13.72
C LEU A 370 27.87 -60.69 -13.33
N GLU A 371 27.03 -59.64 -13.31
CA GLU A 371 25.60 -59.79 -13.05
C GLU A 371 24.92 -60.70 -14.07
N GLY A 372 25.27 -60.56 -15.36
CA GLY A 372 24.74 -61.42 -16.40
C GLY A 372 25.15 -62.87 -16.26
N VAL A 373 26.43 -63.14 -15.99
CA VAL A 373 26.96 -64.50 -15.74
C VAL A 373 26.24 -65.17 -14.58
N THR A 374 26.09 -64.46 -13.46
CA THR A 374 25.37 -64.98 -12.29
C THR A 374 23.89 -65.21 -12.60
N ARG A 375 23.23 -64.26 -13.26
CA ARG A 375 21.79 -64.34 -13.57
C ARG A 375 21.44 -65.48 -14.53
N THR A 376 22.28 -65.75 -15.52
CA THR A 376 22.02 -66.82 -16.51
C THR A 376 22.76 -68.12 -16.19
N ALA A 377 23.55 -68.16 -15.10
CA ALA A 377 24.45 -69.28 -14.80
C ALA A 377 25.32 -69.68 -16.01
N ALA A 378 25.81 -68.68 -16.75
CA ALA A 378 26.58 -68.92 -17.97
C ALA A 378 27.86 -69.70 -17.65
N ARG A 379 28.18 -70.71 -18.46
CA ARG A 379 29.43 -71.47 -18.36
C ARG A 379 30.52 -70.93 -19.28
N THR A 380 30.12 -70.22 -20.34
CA THR A 380 31.05 -69.58 -21.26
C THR A 380 30.62 -68.16 -21.55
N VAL A 381 31.58 -67.24 -21.48
CA VAL A 381 31.45 -65.83 -21.85
C VAL A 381 32.35 -65.55 -23.03
N ILE A 382 31.80 -65.02 -24.11
CA ILE A 382 32.57 -64.55 -25.25
C ILE A 382 32.73 -63.04 -25.11
N LEU A 383 33.96 -62.55 -25.01
CA LEU A 383 34.27 -61.13 -24.99
C LEU A 383 34.86 -60.74 -26.34
N ASP A 384 34.10 -60.02 -27.14
CA ASP A 384 34.52 -59.57 -28.48
C ASP A 384 35.06 -58.15 -28.42
N VAL A 385 36.35 -58.00 -28.71
CA VAL A 385 37.05 -56.72 -28.73
C VAL A 385 37.31 -56.21 -30.15
N THR A 386 36.68 -56.82 -31.17
CA THR A 386 36.84 -56.45 -32.58
C THR A 386 36.55 -54.96 -32.83
N GLY A 387 35.63 -54.36 -32.08
CA GLY A 387 35.23 -52.95 -32.20
C GLY A 387 36.12 -51.95 -31.47
N VAL A 388 37.24 -52.37 -30.86
CA VAL A 388 38.14 -51.49 -30.10
C VAL A 388 39.34 -51.12 -30.98
N PRO A 389 39.43 -49.86 -31.48
CA PRO A 389 40.40 -49.48 -32.50
C PRO A 389 41.83 -49.31 -31.97
N GLU A 390 41.97 -48.90 -30.70
CA GLU A 390 43.25 -48.69 -30.02
C GLU A 390 43.13 -49.22 -28.59
N VAL A 391 44.10 -50.02 -28.16
CA VAL A 391 44.13 -50.59 -26.80
C VAL A 391 45.19 -49.88 -25.99
N GLU A 392 44.73 -49.01 -25.10
CA GLU A 392 45.52 -48.44 -24.03
C GLU A 392 45.65 -49.45 -22.87
N ALA A 393 46.61 -49.22 -21.96
CA ALA A 393 46.84 -50.07 -20.79
C ALA A 393 45.55 -50.36 -19.99
N GLN A 394 44.63 -49.39 -19.93
CA GLN A 394 43.32 -49.52 -19.27
C GLN A 394 42.43 -50.62 -19.87
N THR A 395 42.42 -50.78 -21.20
CA THR A 395 41.62 -51.83 -21.85
C THR A 395 42.20 -53.21 -21.56
N GLY A 396 43.53 -53.35 -21.63
CA GLY A 396 44.21 -54.60 -21.27
C GLY A 396 43.92 -55.02 -19.83
N GLU A 397 43.96 -54.06 -18.90
CA GLU A 397 43.67 -54.31 -17.49
C GLU A 397 42.21 -54.75 -17.25
N LEU A 398 41.23 -54.09 -17.90
CA LEU A 398 39.84 -54.54 -17.84
C LEU A 398 39.70 -55.99 -18.30
N LEU A 399 40.28 -56.36 -19.45
CA LEU A 399 40.16 -57.71 -20.01
C LEU A 399 40.68 -58.77 -19.03
N VAL A 400 41.81 -58.50 -18.39
CA VAL A 400 42.40 -59.38 -17.37
C VAL A 400 41.52 -59.45 -16.12
N ARG A 401 41.06 -58.31 -15.61
CA ARG A 401 40.17 -58.26 -14.43
C ARG A 401 38.85 -58.99 -14.69
N ALA A 402 38.21 -58.75 -15.83
CA ALA A 402 36.99 -59.41 -16.26
C ALA A 402 37.17 -60.92 -16.40
N ALA A 403 38.25 -61.37 -17.05
CA ALA A 403 38.58 -62.77 -17.16
C ALA A 403 38.73 -63.46 -15.81
N LYS A 404 39.53 -62.88 -14.90
CA LYS A 404 39.72 -63.41 -13.54
C LYS A 404 38.41 -63.47 -12.77
N ALA A 405 37.63 -62.39 -12.79
CA ALA A 405 36.37 -62.31 -12.06
C ALA A 405 35.33 -63.33 -12.59
N VAL A 406 35.21 -63.49 -13.91
CA VAL A 406 34.32 -64.49 -14.51
C VAL A 406 34.80 -65.92 -14.24
N SER A 407 36.11 -66.18 -14.26
CA SER A 407 36.68 -67.47 -13.87
C SER A 407 36.40 -67.82 -12.41
N LEU A 408 36.43 -66.84 -11.49
CA LEU A 408 36.04 -67.03 -10.09
C LEU A 408 34.55 -67.40 -9.93
N LEU A 409 33.70 -66.97 -10.86
CA LEU A 409 32.29 -67.37 -10.93
C LEU A 409 32.10 -68.74 -11.61
N GLY A 410 33.17 -69.43 -12.00
CA GLY A 410 33.14 -70.77 -12.59
C GLY A 410 32.84 -70.81 -14.09
N ALA A 411 33.00 -69.69 -14.80
CA ALA A 411 32.76 -69.58 -16.23
C ALA A 411 34.07 -69.38 -17.02
N GLU A 412 34.13 -69.98 -18.21
CA GLU A 412 35.25 -69.83 -19.15
C GLU A 412 35.10 -68.53 -19.96
N VAL A 413 36.18 -67.76 -20.08
CA VAL A 413 36.21 -66.55 -20.92
C VAL A 413 36.89 -66.85 -22.25
N VAL A 414 36.17 -66.56 -23.33
CA VAL A 414 36.64 -66.68 -24.72
C VAL A 414 36.81 -65.28 -25.30
N LEU A 415 38.05 -64.85 -25.45
CA LEU A 415 38.39 -63.53 -25.97
C LEU A 415 38.54 -63.59 -27.49
N THR A 416 37.79 -62.74 -28.20
CA THR A 416 37.73 -62.72 -29.67
C THR A 416 38.09 -61.35 -30.23
N GLY A 417 38.64 -61.31 -31.45
CA GLY A 417 38.96 -60.04 -32.11
C GLY A 417 40.27 -59.38 -31.64
N ILE A 418 41.17 -60.13 -31.00
CA ILE A 418 42.47 -59.61 -30.53
C ILE A 418 43.33 -59.20 -31.72
N ARG A 419 43.64 -57.90 -31.81
CA ARG A 419 44.61 -57.35 -32.77
C ARG A 419 46.04 -57.39 -32.20
N PRO A 420 47.09 -57.30 -33.03
CA PRO A 420 48.49 -57.37 -32.57
C PRO A 420 48.83 -56.38 -31.46
N GLU A 421 48.22 -55.19 -31.47
CA GLU A 421 48.42 -54.15 -30.47
C GLU A 421 47.89 -54.59 -29.09
N VAL A 422 46.68 -55.15 -29.05
CA VAL A 422 46.02 -55.69 -27.84
C VAL A 422 46.85 -56.82 -27.23
N ALA A 423 47.37 -57.71 -28.09
CA ALA A 423 48.18 -58.84 -27.66
C ALA A 423 49.48 -58.38 -26.98
N ARG A 424 50.13 -57.32 -27.49
CA ARG A 424 51.34 -56.75 -26.87
C ARG A 424 51.05 -56.20 -25.48
N THR A 425 50.00 -55.39 -25.34
CA THR A 425 49.62 -54.80 -24.05
C THR A 425 49.27 -55.86 -23.01
N LEU A 426 48.56 -56.93 -23.38
CA LEU A 426 48.25 -58.03 -22.46
C LEU A 426 49.51 -58.77 -21.96
N VAL A 427 50.52 -58.90 -22.83
CA VAL A 427 51.82 -59.50 -22.47
C VAL A 427 52.60 -58.58 -21.54
N GLU A 428 52.63 -57.27 -21.80
CA GLU A 428 53.28 -56.26 -20.95
C GLU A 428 52.68 -56.19 -19.55
N LEU A 429 51.35 -56.31 -19.44
CA LEU A 429 50.63 -56.35 -18.17
C LEU A 429 50.79 -57.69 -17.41
N GLY A 430 51.56 -58.64 -17.94
CA GLY A 430 51.80 -59.93 -17.31
C GLY A 430 50.53 -60.80 -17.20
N ALA A 431 49.64 -60.71 -18.18
CA ALA A 431 48.42 -61.52 -18.18
C ALA A 431 48.77 -63.02 -18.25
N GLU A 432 48.55 -63.73 -17.14
CA GLU A 432 48.58 -65.20 -17.13
C GLU A 432 47.38 -65.72 -17.93
N LEU A 433 47.61 -66.10 -19.18
CA LEU A 433 46.56 -66.55 -20.12
C LEU A 433 45.93 -67.90 -19.75
N GLY A 434 46.34 -68.54 -18.65
CA GLY A 434 45.96 -69.92 -18.30
C GLY A 434 44.46 -70.16 -18.18
N SER A 435 43.65 -69.12 -17.89
CA SER A 435 42.20 -69.20 -17.77
C SER A 435 41.42 -68.53 -18.92
N ILE A 436 42.11 -67.98 -19.92
CA ILE A 436 41.51 -67.22 -21.03
C ILE A 436 41.73 -67.96 -22.35
N VAL A 437 40.65 -68.40 -22.98
CA VAL A 437 40.73 -68.96 -24.34
C VAL A 437 40.68 -67.84 -25.35
N THR A 438 41.59 -67.81 -26.32
CA THR A 438 41.57 -66.81 -27.40
C THR A 438 41.14 -67.43 -28.73
N LYS A 439 40.36 -66.67 -29.52
CA LYS A 439 39.97 -67.04 -30.89
C LYS A 439 40.06 -65.83 -31.81
N GLY A 440 40.50 -66.04 -33.06
CA GLY A 440 40.73 -64.93 -34.00
C GLY A 440 39.46 -64.18 -34.44
N THR A 441 38.27 -64.78 -34.32
CA THR A 441 37.00 -64.13 -34.72
C THR A 441 35.88 -64.51 -33.76
N LEU A 442 34.86 -63.66 -33.65
CA LEU A 442 33.64 -63.95 -32.89
C LEU A 442 32.99 -65.28 -33.31
N LYS A 443 32.93 -65.56 -34.63
CA LYS A 443 32.42 -66.83 -35.17
C LYS A 443 33.20 -68.04 -34.62
N ALA A 444 34.52 -67.95 -34.55
CA ALA A 444 35.35 -69.00 -33.99
C ALA A 444 35.18 -69.15 -32.47
N GLY A 445 34.94 -68.03 -31.76
CA GLY A 445 34.57 -68.02 -30.34
C GLY A 445 33.25 -68.74 -30.06
N ILE A 446 32.19 -68.39 -30.80
CA ILE A 446 30.87 -69.04 -30.70
C ILE A 446 30.98 -70.54 -30.98
N ALA A 447 31.69 -70.92 -32.05
CA ALA A 447 31.89 -72.33 -32.38
C ALA A 447 32.69 -73.09 -31.31
N HIS A 448 33.58 -72.43 -30.58
CA HIS A 448 34.30 -73.02 -29.46
C HIS A 448 33.37 -73.24 -28.26
N ALA A 449 32.64 -72.20 -27.84
CA ALA A 449 31.69 -72.26 -26.73
C ALA A 449 30.61 -73.35 -26.94
N MET A 450 30.04 -73.43 -28.15
CA MET A 450 29.07 -74.46 -28.51
C MET A 450 29.64 -75.88 -28.42
N ARG A 451 30.91 -76.08 -28.82
CA ARG A 451 31.59 -77.38 -28.73
C ARG A 451 31.88 -77.78 -27.29
N ALA A 452 32.37 -76.85 -26.47
CA ALA A 452 32.61 -77.07 -25.04
C ALA A 452 31.32 -77.52 -24.32
N ARG A 453 30.18 -76.95 -24.70
CA ARG A 453 28.85 -77.39 -24.22
C ARG A 453 28.46 -78.78 -24.70
N SER A 454 28.68 -79.10 -25.97
CA SER A 454 28.36 -80.43 -26.51
C SER A 454 29.18 -81.58 -25.90
N LEU A 455 30.38 -81.26 -25.38
CA LEU A 455 31.24 -82.21 -24.68
C LEU A 455 30.83 -82.41 -23.23
N THR A 456 30.15 -81.44 -22.62
CA THR A 456 29.66 -81.50 -21.23
C THR A 456 28.23 -82.02 -21.12
N ARG A 457 27.39 -81.86 -22.16
CA ARG A 457 26.13 -82.59 -22.34
C ARG A 457 26.37 -83.86 -23.16
N GLY A 458 26.57 -85.01 -22.51
CA GLY A 458 26.58 -86.32 -23.17
C GLY A 458 25.33 -86.56 -24.04
N PRO A 459 25.36 -87.53 -24.97
CA PRO A 459 24.33 -87.67 -26.00
C PRO A 459 22.93 -87.81 -25.40
N SER A 460 21.99 -86.99 -25.88
CA SER A 460 20.58 -87.02 -25.49
C SER A 460 19.98 -88.42 -25.74
N PRO A 461 19.16 -88.99 -24.82
CA PRO A 461 18.57 -90.29 -25.04
C PRO A 461 17.61 -90.22 -26.23
N ARG A 462 17.84 -91.07 -27.24
CA ARG A 462 16.94 -91.26 -28.38
C ARG A 462 15.53 -91.51 -27.85
N ARG A 463 14.56 -90.67 -28.23
CA ARG A 463 13.13 -90.93 -28.05
C ARG A 463 12.82 -92.30 -28.67
N GLY A 464 12.43 -93.25 -27.82
CA GLY A 464 11.99 -94.56 -28.23
C GLY A 464 10.76 -94.48 -29.13
N GLU A 465 10.79 -95.27 -30.19
CA GLU A 465 9.66 -95.57 -31.05
C GLU A 465 8.50 -96.10 -30.20
N GLY A 466 7.38 -95.35 -30.20
CA GLY A 466 6.11 -95.81 -29.66
C GLY A 466 5.57 -96.95 -30.51
N LYS A 467 5.79 -98.17 -30.03
CA LYS A 467 5.15 -99.40 -30.50
C LYS A 467 3.63 -99.25 -30.38
N LYS A 468 2.92 -99.21 -31.51
CA LYS A 468 1.47 -99.41 -31.58
C LYS A 468 1.15 -100.83 -31.07
N SER A 469 0.33 -100.96 -30.03
CA SER A 469 -0.47 -102.17 -29.80
C SER A 469 -1.79 -101.86 -29.07
N ARG A 470 -2.88 -101.96 -29.85
CA ARG A 470 -4.21 -102.51 -29.55
C ARG A 470 -4.83 -102.32 -28.15
N GLY A 471 -6.06 -101.81 -28.19
CA GLY A 471 -7.09 -101.84 -27.16
C GLY A 471 -8.27 -101.04 -27.67
#